data_AF-A0A0S8JDT5-F1
#
_entry.id   AF-A0A0S8JDT5-F1
#
_cell.length_a   1.000
_cell.length_b   1.000
_cell.length_c   1.000
_cell.angle_alpha   90.00
_cell.angle_beta   90.00
_cell.angle_gamma   90.00
#
_symmetry.space_group_name_H-M   'P 1'
#
loop_
_entity.id
_entity.type
_entity.pdbx_description
1 polymer ?
#
loop_
_entity_poly.entity_id
_entity_poly.type
_entity_poly.pdbx_seq_one_letter_code
_entity_poly.pdbx_strand_id
1 'polypeptide(L)'
;DHPLQPELGEFDYHCDYLADGLVILMQSPERHINHSCDPNTYVKTIDGIRHVIAWRDIYNGEEITYDYIINCHDGAVWECNCSSSKCRGTIPSSFFDLPVSLQQVYHPFLDEWFVREHQERIATMLSKLES
;
A
#
# COMPACT_ATOMS: atom_id res chain seq x y z
N ASP A 1 -9.17 -10.55 -25.46
CA ASP A 1 -10.11 -10.71 -24.34
C ASP A 1 -9.50 -10.07 -23.11
N HIS A 2 -10.27 -9.20 -22.44
CA HIS A 2 -9.85 -8.61 -21.16
C HIS A 2 -10.06 -9.67 -20.07
N PRO A 3 -9.10 -9.93 -19.18
CA PRO A 3 -9.21 -11.01 -18.20
C PRO A 3 -10.27 -10.77 -17.11
N LEU A 4 -10.73 -9.53 -16.94
CA LEU A 4 -11.74 -9.16 -15.94
C LEU A 4 -13.16 -9.45 -16.43
N GLN A 5 -14.01 -9.91 -15.50
CA GLN A 5 -15.43 -10.20 -15.67
C GLN A 5 -16.29 -9.18 -14.89
N PRO A 6 -16.76 -8.09 -15.52
CA PRO A 6 -17.56 -7.06 -14.85
C PRO A 6 -18.86 -7.58 -14.22
N GLU A 7 -19.43 -8.65 -14.77
CA GLU A 7 -20.60 -9.35 -14.23
C GLU A 7 -20.34 -9.99 -12.86
N LEU A 8 -19.07 -10.25 -12.52
CA LEU A 8 -18.61 -10.72 -11.21
C LEU A 8 -18.11 -9.56 -10.32
N GLY A 9 -18.23 -8.31 -10.79
CA GLY A 9 -17.75 -7.12 -10.08
C GLY A 9 -16.23 -6.95 -10.16
N GLU A 10 -15.60 -7.45 -11.21
CA GLU A 10 -14.16 -7.30 -11.45
C GLU A 10 -13.91 -6.06 -12.33
N PHE A 11 -13.05 -5.17 -11.84
CA PHE A 11 -12.77 -3.87 -12.48
C PHE A 11 -11.29 -3.54 -12.31
N ASP A 12 -10.75 -2.66 -13.16
CA ASP A 12 -9.32 -2.33 -13.17
C ASP A 12 -8.82 -1.77 -11.83
N TYR A 13 -9.68 -1.06 -11.09
CA TYR A 13 -9.34 -0.53 -9.76
C TYR A 13 -9.30 -1.61 -8.66
N HIS A 14 -9.66 -2.85 -8.98
CA HIS A 14 -9.43 -4.02 -8.13
C HIS A 14 -8.12 -4.74 -8.47
N CYS A 15 -7.37 -4.27 -9.46
CA CYS A 15 -6.07 -4.83 -9.80
C CYS A 15 -4.97 -4.21 -8.95
N ASP A 16 -4.01 -5.03 -8.52
CA ASP A 16 -2.77 -4.58 -7.90
C ASP A 16 -1.57 -4.99 -8.77
N TYR A 17 -0.51 -4.19 -8.69
CA TYR A 17 0.68 -4.32 -9.53
C TYR A 17 1.84 -4.79 -8.65
N LEU A 18 2.39 -5.95 -9.00
CA LEU A 18 3.48 -6.59 -8.29
C LEU A 18 4.75 -6.59 -9.15
N ALA A 19 5.76 -7.30 -8.66
CA ALA A 19 7.06 -7.48 -9.31
C ALA A 19 6.96 -7.94 -10.77
N ASP A 20 7.95 -7.57 -11.58
CA ASP A 20 8.16 -8.09 -12.93
C ASP A 20 6.95 -7.89 -13.88
N GLY A 21 6.11 -6.88 -13.60
CA GLY A 21 4.92 -6.57 -14.38
C GLY A 21 3.74 -7.51 -14.15
N LEU A 22 3.77 -8.31 -13.08
CA LEU A 22 2.64 -9.14 -12.68
C LEU A 22 1.48 -8.26 -12.21
N VAL A 23 0.32 -8.44 -12.81
CA VAL A 23 -0.93 -7.81 -12.39
C VAL A 23 -1.82 -8.88 -11.78
N ILE A 24 -2.30 -8.63 -10.57
CA ILE A 24 -3.20 -9.54 -9.86
C ILE A 24 -4.57 -8.89 -9.67
N LEU A 25 -5.62 -9.70 -9.66
CA LEU A 25 -6.94 -9.27 -9.24
C LEU A 25 -7.09 -9.51 -7.74
N MET A 26 -7.24 -8.44 -6.96
CA MET A 26 -7.50 -8.53 -5.52
C MET A 26 -8.82 -9.26 -5.27
N GLN A 27 -8.79 -10.24 -4.37
CA GLN A 27 -9.94 -11.08 -4.08
C GLN A 27 -10.84 -10.45 -3.00
N SER A 28 -12.10 -10.89 -2.93
CA SER A 28 -12.94 -10.57 -1.78
C SER A 28 -12.52 -11.43 -0.58
N PRO A 29 -12.45 -10.89 0.65
CA PRO A 29 -12.90 -9.55 1.07
C PRO A 29 -11.85 -8.44 0.97
N GLU A 30 -10.59 -8.77 0.66
CA GLU A 30 -9.45 -7.83 0.68
C GLU A 30 -9.67 -6.56 -0.14
N ARG A 31 -10.24 -6.68 -1.34
CA ARG A 31 -10.52 -5.53 -2.24
C ARG A 31 -11.47 -4.48 -1.68
N HIS A 32 -12.09 -4.75 -0.53
CA HIS A 32 -13.00 -3.83 0.17
C HIS A 32 -12.36 -3.10 1.35
N ILE A 33 -11.08 -3.37 1.64
CA ILE A 33 -10.35 -2.70 2.72
C ILE A 33 -10.02 -1.27 2.28
N ASN A 34 -10.40 -0.29 3.10
CA ASN A 34 -10.21 1.12 2.81
C ASN A 34 -8.81 1.62 3.19
N HIS A 35 -8.48 2.79 2.64
CA HIS A 35 -7.30 3.55 3.02
C HIS A 35 -7.44 4.23 4.39
N SER A 36 -6.37 4.21 5.18
CA SER A 36 -6.16 5.16 6.28
C SER A 36 -4.74 5.69 6.30
N CYS A 37 -4.56 6.97 6.64
CA CYS A 37 -3.25 7.57 6.92
C CYS A 37 -2.67 7.15 8.29
N ASP A 38 -3.49 6.55 9.16
CA ASP A 38 -3.08 5.94 10.44
C ASP A 38 -3.69 4.53 10.51
N PRO A 39 -3.19 3.60 9.68
CA PRO A 39 -3.81 2.29 9.49
C PRO A 39 -3.60 1.36 10.68
N ASN A 40 -4.37 0.28 10.73
CA ASN A 40 -4.17 -0.81 11.69
C ASN A 40 -3.62 -2.09 11.06
N THR A 41 -3.50 -2.14 9.73
CA THR A 41 -2.90 -3.23 8.98
C THR A 41 -1.92 -2.72 7.93
N TYR A 42 -1.11 -3.62 7.39
CA TYR A 42 -0.28 -3.43 6.19
C TYR A 42 -0.40 -4.67 5.31
N VAL A 43 -0.01 -4.54 4.04
CA VAL A 43 -0.03 -5.65 3.08
C VAL A 43 1.39 -6.14 2.83
N LYS A 44 1.59 -7.46 2.87
CA LYS A 44 2.80 -8.11 2.37
C LYS A 44 2.46 -9.31 1.48
N THR A 45 3.26 -9.53 0.46
CA THR A 45 3.21 -10.70 -0.40
C THR A 45 4.21 -11.74 0.12
N ILE A 46 3.72 -12.88 0.60
CA ILE A 46 4.51 -13.99 1.14
C ILE A 46 4.19 -15.23 0.31
N ASP A 47 5.22 -15.89 -0.24
CA ASP A 47 5.06 -17.07 -1.10
C ASP A 47 4.05 -16.88 -2.25
N GLY A 48 4.00 -15.67 -2.82
CA GLY A 48 3.10 -15.29 -3.92
C GLY A 48 1.65 -15.01 -3.50
N ILE A 49 1.36 -14.97 -2.19
CA ILE A 49 0.03 -14.69 -1.64
C ILE A 49 0.07 -13.33 -0.94
N ARG A 50 -0.89 -12.45 -1.23
CA ARG A 50 -1.07 -11.20 -0.48
C ARG A 50 -1.73 -11.48 0.86
N HIS A 51 -1.09 -10.98 1.90
CA HIS A 51 -1.54 -11.05 3.28
C HIS A 51 -1.79 -9.64 3.80
N VAL A 52 -2.96 -9.45 4.41
CA VAL A 52 -3.26 -8.28 5.25
C VAL A 52 -2.85 -8.65 6.67
N ILE A 53 -1.84 -7.98 7.20
CA ILE A 53 -1.22 -8.30 8.49
C ILE A 53 -1.49 -7.15 9.45
N ALA A 54 -1.88 -7.48 10.69
CA ALA A 54 -2.06 -6.49 11.74
C ALA A 54 -0.74 -5.79 12.07
N TRP A 55 -0.77 -4.46 12.08
CA TRP A 55 0.35 -3.64 12.55
C TRP A 55 0.27 -3.49 14.08
N ARG A 56 -0.93 -3.27 14.61
CA ARG A 56 -1.21 -3.13 16.04
C ARG A 56 -2.38 -4.00 16.43
N ASP A 57 -2.66 -4.09 17.73
CA ASP A 57 -3.90 -4.69 18.21
C ASP A 57 -5.12 -3.99 17.57
N ILE A 58 -6.10 -4.81 17.16
CA ILE A 58 -7.33 -4.37 16.51
C ILE A 58 -8.51 -4.78 17.40
N TYR A 59 -9.25 -3.80 17.90
CA TYR A 59 -10.39 -4.04 18.76
C TYR A 59 -11.68 -4.31 17.96
N ASN A 60 -12.65 -4.96 18.60
CA ASN A 60 -13.93 -5.25 17.97
C ASN A 60 -14.63 -3.96 17.50
N GLY A 61 -15.10 -3.95 16.26
CA GLY A 61 -15.76 -2.80 15.65
C GLY A 61 -14.82 -1.79 14.99
N GLU A 62 -13.49 -1.96 15.12
CA GLU A 62 -12.55 -1.17 14.30
C GLU A 62 -12.62 -1.60 12.83
N GLU A 63 -12.62 -0.60 11.94
CA GLU A 63 -12.47 -0.82 10.51
C GLU A 63 -11.05 -1.29 10.20
N ILE A 64 -10.90 -2.36 9.43
CA ILE A 64 -9.61 -2.80 8.90
C ILE A 64 -9.20 -1.84 7.79
N THR A 65 -8.02 -1.25 7.91
CA THR A 65 -7.47 -0.29 6.93
C THR A 65 -5.96 -0.48 6.75
N TYR A 66 -5.45 -0.20 5.56
CA TYR A 66 -4.02 -0.07 5.29
C TYR A 66 -3.74 1.21 4.51
N ASP A 67 -2.49 1.68 4.53
CA ASP A 67 -2.10 2.85 3.75
C ASP A 67 -1.73 2.44 2.31
N TYR A 68 -2.58 2.82 1.35
CA TYR A 68 -2.42 2.49 -0.08
C TYR A 68 -1.09 2.97 -0.70
N ILE A 69 -0.37 3.88 -0.06
CA ILE A 69 0.92 4.36 -0.57
C ILE A 69 2.05 3.35 -0.34
N ILE A 70 1.88 2.39 0.59
CA ILE A 70 2.86 1.34 0.85
C ILE A 70 2.97 0.48 -0.42
N ASN A 71 4.18 0.29 -0.92
CA ASN A 71 4.48 -0.37 -2.20
C ASN A 71 3.98 0.36 -3.47
N CYS A 72 3.52 1.61 -3.37
CA CYS A 72 3.13 2.41 -4.53
C CYS A 72 4.31 3.25 -5.05
N HIS A 73 4.63 3.21 -6.34
CA HIS A 73 5.67 4.06 -6.93
C HIS A 73 5.21 4.97 -8.07
N ASP A 74 4.06 4.73 -8.67
CA ASP A 74 3.51 5.47 -9.84
C ASP A 74 1.98 5.47 -9.85
N GLY A 75 1.39 6.02 -8.78
CA GLY A 75 -0.06 6.19 -8.63
C GLY A 75 -0.55 7.58 -9.04
N ALA A 76 -1.87 7.75 -9.07
CA ALA A 76 -2.47 9.08 -9.16
C ALA A 76 -2.39 9.81 -7.80
N VAL A 77 -2.33 11.14 -7.84
CA VAL A 77 -2.53 11.98 -6.64
C VAL A 77 -4.03 12.12 -6.38
N TRP A 78 -4.48 11.94 -5.14
CA TRP A 78 -5.90 11.98 -4.80
C TRP A 78 -6.21 12.54 -3.41
N GLU A 79 -7.42 13.08 -3.22
CA GLU A 79 -7.89 13.67 -1.96
C GLU A 79 -8.32 12.59 -0.96
N CYS A 80 -7.74 12.61 0.24
CA CYS A 80 -7.95 11.62 1.29
C CYS A 80 -9.07 12.03 2.25
N ASN A 81 -10.03 11.12 2.43
CA ASN A 81 -11.18 11.30 3.34
C ASN A 81 -11.22 10.28 4.48
N CYS A 82 -10.07 9.68 4.85
CA CYS A 82 -10.01 8.59 5.83
C CYS A 82 -10.42 8.95 7.27
N SER A 83 -10.70 10.23 7.56
CA SER A 83 -11.16 10.73 8.87
C SER A 83 -10.21 10.49 10.06
N SER A 84 -9.03 9.92 9.83
CA SER A 84 -7.97 9.85 10.85
C SER A 84 -7.54 11.25 11.29
N SER A 85 -7.23 11.42 12.58
CA SER A 85 -6.63 12.65 13.10
C SER A 85 -5.25 12.96 12.50
N LYS A 86 -4.59 11.95 11.90
CA LYS A 86 -3.34 12.08 11.15
C LYS A 86 -3.56 12.06 9.62
N CYS A 87 -4.78 12.36 9.15
CA CYS A 87 -5.05 12.42 7.72
C CYS A 87 -4.12 13.42 7.03
N ARG A 88 -3.50 13.00 5.92
CA ARG A 88 -2.58 13.83 5.12
C ARG A 88 -3.31 14.83 4.21
N GLY A 89 -4.63 14.72 4.06
CA GLY A 89 -5.44 15.54 3.15
C GLY A 89 -5.31 15.10 1.69
N THR A 90 -4.09 14.89 1.21
CA THR A 90 -3.82 14.41 -0.16
C THR A 90 -2.83 13.24 -0.10
N ILE A 91 -3.07 12.21 -0.90
CA ILE A 91 -2.15 11.08 -1.06
C ILE A 91 -1.30 11.33 -2.30
N PRO A 92 0.04 11.29 -2.19
CA PRO A 92 0.92 11.51 -3.34
C PRO A 92 0.95 10.30 -4.28
N SER A 93 1.63 10.46 -5.40
CA SER A 93 1.80 9.42 -6.42
C SER A 93 2.74 8.29 -6.03
N SER A 94 3.65 8.51 -5.08
CA SER A 94 4.73 7.56 -4.77
C SER A 94 4.99 7.50 -3.27
N PHE A 95 5.35 6.30 -2.78
CA PHE A 95 5.93 6.09 -1.45
C PHE A 95 7.07 7.07 -1.17
N PHE A 96 7.93 7.29 -2.17
CA PHE A 96 9.11 8.14 -2.06
C PHE A 96 8.80 9.65 -2.02
N ASP A 97 7.54 10.04 -2.24
CA ASP A 97 7.07 11.42 -2.13
C ASP A 97 6.55 11.74 -0.71
N LEU A 98 6.45 10.73 0.16
CA LEU A 98 6.09 10.96 1.56
C LEU A 98 7.18 11.74 2.31
N PRO A 99 6.86 12.40 3.44
CA PRO A 99 7.86 12.86 4.38
C PRO A 99 8.81 11.73 4.79
N VAL A 100 10.12 12.00 4.86
CA VAL A 100 11.15 11.01 5.19
C VAL A 100 10.82 10.25 6.49
N SER A 101 10.26 10.93 7.49
CA SER A 101 9.84 10.31 8.75
C SER A 101 8.77 9.22 8.58
N LEU A 102 7.83 9.39 7.63
CA LEU A 102 6.85 8.35 7.32
C LEU A 102 7.46 7.23 6.49
N GLN A 103 8.36 7.57 5.55
CA GLN A 103 9.08 6.54 4.79
C GLN A 103 9.88 5.62 5.73
N GLN A 104 10.50 6.16 6.78
CA GLN A 104 11.18 5.38 7.83
C GLN A 104 10.25 4.41 8.54
N VAL A 105 9.10 4.91 9.00
CA VAL A 105 8.11 4.10 9.72
C VAL A 105 7.62 2.96 8.84
N TYR A 106 7.42 3.22 7.54
CA TYR A 106 6.87 2.26 6.60
C TYR A 106 7.90 1.29 5.99
N HIS A 107 9.18 1.62 6.03
CA HIS A 107 10.25 0.81 5.43
C HIS A 107 10.20 -0.68 5.82
N PRO A 108 9.98 -1.08 7.09
CA PRO A 108 9.86 -2.49 7.47
C PRO A 108 8.65 -3.22 6.85
N PHE A 109 7.61 -2.47 6.47
CA PHE A 109 6.37 -3.00 5.93
C PHE A 109 6.35 -3.10 4.40
N LEU A 110 7.37 -2.54 3.73
CA LEU A 110 7.51 -2.69 2.28
C LEU A 110 7.64 -4.17 1.89
N ASP A 111 7.11 -4.49 0.72
CA ASP A 111 7.28 -5.80 0.10
C ASP A 111 8.71 -6.00 -0.38
N GLU A 112 9.19 -7.25 -0.33
CA GLU A 112 10.55 -7.59 -0.75
C GLU A 112 10.80 -7.25 -2.22
N TRP A 113 9.79 -7.44 -3.08
CA TRP A 113 9.91 -7.10 -4.48
C TRP A 113 10.05 -5.60 -4.69
N PHE A 114 9.27 -4.78 -3.98
CA PHE A 114 9.31 -3.33 -4.06
C PHE A 114 10.67 -2.82 -3.60
N VAL A 115 11.20 -3.41 -2.53
CA VAL A 115 12.55 -3.10 -2.04
C VAL A 115 13.62 -3.43 -3.07
N ARG A 116 13.53 -4.60 -3.71
CA ARG A 116 14.48 -5.05 -4.74
C ARG A 116 14.45 -4.15 -5.98
N GLU A 117 13.28 -3.82 -6.49
CA GLU A 117 13.11 -3.00 -7.71
C GLU A 117 13.51 -1.54 -7.49
N HIS A 118 13.38 -1.03 -6.27
CA HIS A 118 13.70 0.35 -5.91
C HIS A 118 14.92 0.49 -4.99
N GLN A 119 15.83 -0.48 -5.01
CA GLN A 119 16.98 -0.57 -4.09
C GLN A 119 17.80 0.72 -4.00
N GLU A 120 18.03 1.42 -5.12
CA GLU A 120 18.81 2.67 -5.15
C GLU A 120 18.06 3.82 -4.47
N ARG A 121 16.75 3.92 -4.68
CA ARG A 121 15.89 4.93 -4.05
C ARG A 121 15.76 4.69 -2.55
N ILE A 122 15.66 3.42 -2.13
CA ILE A 122 15.63 3.03 -0.72
C ILE A 122 16.99 3.30 -0.07
N ALA A 123 18.10 2.95 -0.70
CA ALA A 123 19.43 3.26 -0.17
C ALA A 123 19.64 4.78 0.00
N THR A 124 19.16 5.58 -0.96
CA THR A 124 19.19 7.04 -0.90
C THR A 124 18.28 7.60 0.21
N MET A 125 17.12 6.98 0.44
CA MET A 125 16.24 7.32 1.55
C MET A 125 16.92 7.02 2.89
N LEU A 126 17.53 5.84 3.04
CA LEU A 126 18.19 5.42 4.27
C LEU A 126 19.41 6.28 4.62
N SER A 127 20.18 6.72 3.64
CA SER A 127 21.34 7.58 3.89
C SER A 127 20.95 8.98 4.42
N LYS A 128 19.78 9.50 4.04
CA LYS A 128 19.23 10.75 4.58
C LYS A 128 18.81 10.65 6.05
N LEU A 129 18.73 9.43 6.60
CA LEU A 129 18.35 9.20 7.99
C LEU A 129 19.55 9.22 8.93
N GLU A 130 20.73 8.91 8.40
CA GLU A 130 21.98 8.83 9.14
C GLU A 130 22.69 10.19 9.24
N SER A 131 22.21 11.20 8.50
CA SER A 131 22.70 12.58 8.46
C SER A 131 21.85 13.53 9.29
#